data_AF-A0A350D742-F1
#
_entry.id   AF-A0A350D742-F1
#
_cell.length_a   1.000
_cell.length_b   1.000
_cell.length_c   1.000
_cell.angle_alpha   90.00
_cell.angle_beta   90.00
_cell.angle_gamma   90.00
#
_symmetry.space_group_name_H-M   'P 1'
#
loop_
_entity.id
_entity.type
_entity.pdbx_description
1 polymer ?
#
loop_
_entity_poly.entity_id
_entity_poly.type
_entity_poly.pdbx_seq_one_letter_code
_entity_poly.pdbx_strand_id
1 'polypeptide(L)'
;YVGINYLLFAFLQGIAITDKYGFGMVTGNFILMILVSIFWFWEASVNKNNFIPQKLPITRYWVVPLAFLVFWYPVNLESMKPDFNLVYLFTNPAGLAFCTMTPVYLGILTLYYPKVNIATLRVTSLVGIIIALYNIMAIFPYLRVLWWNGVLHIPLLAISIYALVLSLQKIPVEETRGD
;
A
#
# COMPACT_ATOMS: atom_id res chain seq x y z
N TYR A 1 7.59 -7.56 10.30
CA TYR A 1 7.30 -6.10 10.27
C TYR A 1 6.02 -5.77 9.49
N VAL A 2 5.95 -6.06 8.18
CA VAL A 2 4.80 -5.66 7.35
C VAL A 2 3.46 -6.25 7.83
N GLY A 3 3.42 -7.53 8.23
CA GLY A 3 2.20 -8.14 8.80
C GLY A 3 1.70 -7.40 10.05
N ILE A 4 2.60 -7.04 10.98
CA ILE A 4 2.27 -6.27 12.18
C ILE A 4 1.68 -4.90 11.81
N ASN A 5 2.24 -4.23 10.79
CA ASN A 5 1.69 -2.95 10.32
C ASN A 5 0.27 -3.10 9.80
N TYR A 6 -0.01 -4.11 8.96
CA TYR A 6 -1.38 -4.35 8.49
C TYR A 6 -2.36 -4.67 9.60
N LEU A 7 -1.91 -5.39 10.64
CA LEU A 7 -2.72 -5.60 11.83
C LEU A 7 -3.01 -4.26 12.53
N LEU A 8 -1.99 -3.43 12.76
CA LEU A 8 -2.19 -2.09 13.34
C LEU A 8 -3.13 -1.24 12.48
N PHE A 9 -3.01 -1.27 11.16
CA PHE A 9 -3.89 -0.53 10.26
C PHE A 9 -5.34 -0.98 10.41
N ALA A 10 -5.60 -2.29 10.51
CA ALA A 10 -6.93 -2.83 10.72
C ALA A 10 -7.58 -2.22 11.97
N PHE A 11 -6.87 -2.19 13.10
CA PHE A 11 -7.42 -1.63 14.35
C PHE A 11 -7.50 -0.11 14.33
N LEU A 12 -6.45 0.59 13.91
CA LEU A 12 -6.37 2.05 13.95
C LEU A 12 -7.29 2.73 12.94
N GLN A 13 -7.48 2.14 11.75
CA GLN A 13 -8.31 2.72 10.68
C GLN A 13 -9.65 2.01 10.51
N GLY A 14 -9.84 0.84 11.14
CA GLY A 14 -11.08 0.08 11.07
C GLY A 14 -12.02 0.31 12.24
N ILE A 15 -11.57 0.87 13.36
CA ILE A 15 -12.37 1.07 14.59
C ILE A 15 -12.36 2.54 14.98
N ALA A 16 -13.53 3.06 15.36
CA ALA A 16 -13.69 4.38 15.95
C ALA A 16 -14.62 4.30 17.17
N ILE A 17 -14.28 5.02 18.24
CA ILE A 17 -15.17 5.23 19.39
C ILE A 17 -15.54 6.71 19.37
N THR A 18 -16.84 6.99 19.31
CA THR A 18 -17.37 8.36 19.21
C THR A 18 -18.31 8.64 20.36
N ASP A 19 -18.32 9.88 20.84
CA ASP A 19 -19.18 10.27 21.97
C ASP A 19 -20.68 10.15 21.64
N LYS A 20 -21.04 10.35 20.37
CA LYS A 20 -22.44 10.34 19.90
C LYS A 20 -22.97 8.95 19.58
N TYR A 21 -22.15 8.08 18.96
CA TYR A 21 -22.60 6.79 18.44
C TYR A 21 -21.91 5.59 19.10
N GLY A 22 -20.99 5.81 20.03
CA GLY A 22 -20.22 4.75 20.66
C GLY A 22 -19.27 4.08 19.67
N PHE A 23 -19.25 2.75 19.68
CA PHE A 23 -18.38 1.92 18.86
C PHE A 23 -18.86 1.86 17.40
N GLY A 24 -17.99 2.26 16.48
CA GLY A 24 -18.15 2.12 15.03
C GLY A 24 -17.00 1.31 14.43
N MET A 25 -17.31 0.44 13.48
CA MET A 25 -16.29 -0.36 12.78
C MET A 25 -16.56 -0.41 11.28
N VAL A 26 -15.54 -0.14 10.47
CA VAL A 26 -15.55 -0.36 9.03
C VAL A 26 -15.13 -1.82 8.77
N THR A 27 -16.08 -2.73 8.93
CA THR A 27 -15.85 -4.18 8.91
C THR A 27 -15.14 -4.66 7.63
N GLY A 28 -15.49 -4.08 6.48
CA GLY A 28 -14.84 -4.39 5.19
C GLY A 28 -13.33 -4.12 5.22
N ASN A 29 -12.92 -2.91 5.61
CA ASN A 29 -11.50 -2.56 5.74
C ASN A 29 -10.81 -3.44 6.78
N PHE A 30 -11.44 -3.63 7.94
CA PHE A 30 -10.90 -4.43 9.04
C PHE A 30 -10.56 -5.87 8.59
N ILE A 31 -11.52 -6.55 7.97
CA ILE A 31 -11.36 -7.93 7.51
C ILE A 31 -10.30 -8.02 6.41
N LEU A 32 -10.34 -7.12 5.43
CA LEU A 32 -9.39 -7.13 4.31
C LEU A 32 -7.95 -6.86 4.78
N MET A 33 -7.75 -5.94 5.71
CA MET A 33 -6.43 -5.64 6.27
C MET A 33 -5.90 -6.81 7.13
N ILE A 34 -6.75 -7.48 7.90
CA ILE A 34 -6.37 -8.70 8.62
C ILE A 34 -5.97 -9.81 7.64
N LEU A 35 -6.73 -10.00 6.55
CA LEU A 35 -6.39 -10.99 5.53
C LEU A 35 -4.99 -10.73 4.96
N VAL A 36 -4.68 -9.49 4.60
CA VAL A 36 -3.34 -9.11 4.12
C VAL A 36 -2.29 -9.39 5.19
N SER A 37 -2.55 -9.03 6.45
CA SER A 37 -1.67 -9.33 7.58
C SER A 37 -1.33 -10.82 7.69
N ILE A 38 -2.33 -11.71 7.57
CA ILE A 38 -2.14 -13.17 7.62
C ILE A 38 -1.20 -13.64 6.50
N PHE A 39 -1.38 -13.16 5.26
CA PHE A 39 -0.50 -13.53 4.13
C PHE A 39 0.94 -13.06 4.35
N TRP A 40 1.14 -11.89 4.97
CA TRP A 40 2.48 -11.41 5.30
C TRP A 40 3.13 -12.19 6.45
N PHE A 41 2.35 -12.65 7.45
CA PHE A 41 2.86 -13.55 8.48
C PHE A 41 3.20 -14.93 7.91
N TRP A 42 2.32 -15.49 7.08
CA TRP A 42 2.59 -16.75 6.38
C TRP A 42 3.86 -16.66 5.54
N GLU A 43 4.03 -15.56 4.79
CA GLU A 43 5.24 -15.37 4.01
C GLU A 43 6.50 -15.24 4.87
N ALA A 44 6.43 -14.61 6.05
CA ALA A 44 7.56 -14.58 6.97
C ALA A 44 7.96 -15.99 7.46
N SER A 45 7.02 -16.94 7.50
CA SER A 45 7.29 -18.34 7.86
C SER A 45 7.83 -19.18 6.70
N VAL A 46 7.35 -18.97 5.47
CA VAL A 46 7.76 -19.76 4.30
C VAL A 46 8.98 -19.17 3.59
N ASN A 47 9.23 -17.87 3.78
CA ASN A 47 10.42 -17.14 3.32
C ASN A 47 10.71 -17.31 1.81
N LYS A 48 9.67 -17.14 0.97
CA LYS A 48 9.81 -17.25 -0.50
C LYS A 48 10.37 -16.00 -1.16
N ASN A 49 10.36 -14.87 -0.46
CA ASN A 49 10.91 -13.62 -0.94
C ASN A 49 12.44 -13.65 -0.93
N ASN A 50 13.05 -13.46 -2.10
CA ASN A 50 14.49 -13.25 -2.24
C ASN A 50 14.75 -11.78 -2.59
N PHE A 51 15.28 -11.04 -1.61
CA PHE A 51 15.58 -9.61 -1.72
C PHE A 51 17.02 -9.32 -2.17
N ILE A 52 17.67 -10.23 -2.88
CA ILE A 52 18.95 -9.95 -3.52
C ILE A 52 18.72 -8.99 -4.69
N PRO A 53 19.38 -7.81 -4.75
CA PRO A 53 19.22 -6.86 -5.84
C PRO A 53 19.54 -7.48 -7.19
N GLN A 54 18.66 -7.27 -8.16
CA GLN A 54 18.81 -7.75 -9.53
C GLN A 54 18.92 -6.56 -10.49
N LYS A 55 19.56 -6.76 -11.65
CA LYS A 55 19.57 -5.76 -12.71
C LYS A 55 18.17 -5.69 -13.32
N LEU A 56 17.45 -4.62 -13.02
CA LEU A 56 16.10 -4.37 -13.54
C LEU A 56 16.17 -3.36 -14.69
N PRO A 57 15.28 -3.47 -15.69
CA PRO A 57 15.13 -2.41 -16.67
C PRO A 57 14.66 -1.11 -15.99
N ILE A 58 15.13 0.04 -16.46
CA ILE A 58 14.84 1.35 -15.86
C ILE A 58 13.33 1.64 -15.79
N THR A 59 12.57 1.03 -16.71
CA THR A 59 11.11 1.12 -16.79
C THR A 59 10.39 0.53 -15.58
N ARG A 60 11.04 -0.26 -14.72
CA ARG A 60 10.43 -0.76 -13.47
C ARG A 60 10.58 0.19 -12.28
N TYR A 61 11.47 1.19 -12.36
CA TYR A 61 11.75 2.10 -11.24
C TYR A 61 10.71 3.22 -11.06
N TRP A 62 9.73 3.35 -11.97
CA TRP A 62 8.66 4.35 -11.87
C TRP A 62 7.85 4.25 -10.57
N VAL A 63 7.80 3.07 -9.94
CA VAL A 63 7.10 2.86 -8.66
C VAL A 63 7.78 3.59 -7.50
N VAL A 64 9.08 3.83 -7.57
CA VAL A 64 9.89 4.44 -6.49
C VAL A 64 9.46 5.88 -6.20
N PRO A 65 9.43 6.83 -7.17
CA PRO A 65 9.02 8.20 -6.88
C PRO A 65 7.57 8.29 -6.39
N LEU A 66 6.68 7.42 -6.89
CA LEU A 66 5.29 7.39 -6.46
C LEU A 66 5.12 6.88 -5.04
N ALA A 67 5.80 5.79 -4.69
CA ALA A 67 5.82 5.25 -3.33
C ALA A 67 6.46 6.24 -2.33
N PHE A 68 7.53 6.93 -2.76
CA PHE A 68 8.15 7.99 -1.96
C PHE A 68 7.21 9.16 -1.72
N LEU A 69 6.48 9.63 -2.74
CA LEU A 69 5.56 10.76 -2.62
C LEU A 69 4.46 10.49 -1.58
N VAL A 70 3.84 9.31 -1.62
CA VAL A 70 2.79 8.96 -0.64
C VAL A 70 3.33 8.66 0.74
N PHE A 71 4.56 8.15 0.86
CA PHE A 71 5.23 8.01 2.15
C PHE A 71 5.56 9.38 2.76
N TRP A 72 6.01 10.33 1.95
CA TRP A 72 6.27 11.70 2.39
C TRP A 72 5.00 12.44 2.78
N TYR A 73 3.87 12.13 2.14
CA TYR A 73 2.56 12.67 2.46
C TYR A 73 2.57 14.21 2.68
N PRO A 74 2.93 15.00 1.66
CA PRO A 74 3.13 16.45 1.76
C PRO A 74 1.79 17.20 1.87
N VAL A 75 1.09 17.03 2.99
CA VAL A 75 -0.24 17.60 3.27
C VAL A 75 -0.17 18.33 4.59
N ASN A 76 -0.56 19.60 4.58
CA ASN A 76 -0.80 20.33 5.81
C ASN A 76 -2.17 19.87 6.39
N LEU A 77 -2.16 19.22 7.56
CA LEU A 77 -3.36 18.59 8.15
C LEU A 77 -4.45 19.59 8.57
N GLU A 78 -4.11 20.86 8.79
CA GLU A 78 -5.07 21.89 9.18
C GLU A 78 -5.81 22.44 7.95
N SER A 79 -5.07 22.73 6.89
CA SER A 79 -5.62 23.33 5.66
C SER A 79 -6.01 22.31 4.59
N MET A 80 -5.57 21.06 4.73
CA MET A 80 -5.66 19.97 3.74
C MET A 80 -5.07 20.32 2.37
N LYS A 81 -4.19 21.33 2.33
CA LYS A 81 -3.49 21.79 1.12
C LYS A 81 -2.12 21.12 0.98
N PRO A 82 -1.55 21.11 -0.24
CA PRO A 82 -0.18 20.66 -0.45
C PRO A 82 0.80 21.53 0.35
N ASP A 83 1.67 20.86 1.11
CA ASP A 83 2.79 21.49 1.80
C ASP A 83 4.01 20.56 1.71
N PHE A 84 5.02 21.00 0.96
CA PHE A 84 6.19 20.21 0.59
C PHE A 84 7.34 20.40 1.58
N ASN A 85 7.02 20.52 2.87
CA ASN A 85 8.03 20.54 3.91
C ASN A 85 8.62 19.15 4.13
N LEU A 86 9.95 19.02 4.06
CA LEU A 86 10.66 17.76 4.27
C LEU A 86 10.52 17.22 5.70
N VAL A 87 10.16 18.08 6.67
CA VAL A 87 9.91 17.65 8.05
C VAL A 87 8.81 16.58 8.14
N TYR A 88 7.89 16.56 7.17
CA TYR A 88 6.82 15.57 7.12
C TYR A 88 7.33 14.15 6.93
N LEU A 89 8.52 13.93 6.36
CA LEU A 89 9.12 12.59 6.29
C LEU A 89 9.26 11.91 7.66
N PHE A 90 9.36 12.70 8.74
CA PHE A 90 9.54 12.20 10.09
C PHE A 90 8.33 12.45 11.01
N THR A 91 7.44 13.38 10.63
CA THR A 91 6.37 13.88 11.52
C THR A 91 4.97 13.54 11.01
N ASN A 92 4.82 13.08 9.77
CA ASN A 92 3.53 12.71 9.22
C ASN A 92 3.00 11.38 9.82
N PRO A 93 1.69 11.12 9.75
CA PRO A 93 1.10 9.84 10.15
C PRO A 93 1.15 8.78 9.04
N ALA A 94 1.84 9.00 7.93
CA ALA A 94 1.83 8.12 6.77
C ALA A 94 2.34 6.71 7.10
N GLY A 95 3.27 6.57 8.04
CA GLY A 95 3.73 5.25 8.53
C GLY A 95 2.65 4.40 9.18
N LEU A 96 1.53 5.01 9.60
CA LEU A 96 0.42 4.36 10.32
C LEU A 96 -0.82 4.15 9.43
N ALA A 97 -0.75 4.56 8.16
CA ALA A 97 -1.88 4.52 7.24
C ALA A 97 -1.70 3.44 6.17
N PHE A 98 -2.79 2.74 5.83
CA PHE A 98 -2.77 1.70 4.82
C PHE A 98 -2.43 2.28 3.45
N CYS A 99 -3.09 3.39 3.08
CA CYS A 99 -3.01 3.95 1.74
C CYS A 99 -1.63 4.47 1.35
N THR A 100 -0.82 4.82 2.34
CA THR A 100 0.53 5.38 2.19
C THR A 100 1.61 4.32 2.27
N MET A 101 1.44 3.29 3.12
CA MET A 101 2.44 2.22 3.28
C MET A 101 2.28 1.06 2.30
N THR A 102 1.05 0.69 1.92
CA THR A 102 0.83 -0.37 0.92
C THR A 102 1.52 -0.12 -0.43
N PRO A 103 1.53 1.11 -1.00
CA PRO A 103 2.29 1.42 -2.21
C PRO A 103 3.80 1.22 -2.02
N VAL A 104 4.34 1.51 -0.83
CA VAL A 104 5.75 1.28 -0.51
C VAL A 104 6.05 -0.22 -0.48
N TYR A 105 5.24 -1.01 0.23
CA TYR A 105 5.43 -2.46 0.31
C TYR A 105 5.29 -3.15 -1.05
N LEU A 106 4.29 -2.77 -1.83
CA LEU A 106 4.12 -3.27 -3.20
C LEU A 106 5.22 -2.78 -4.13
N GLY A 107 5.66 -1.53 -4.00
CA GLY A 107 6.81 -1.00 -4.73
C GLY A 107 8.05 -1.87 -4.52
N ILE A 108 8.36 -2.20 -3.27
CA ILE A 108 9.46 -3.13 -2.95
C ILE A 108 9.23 -4.50 -3.61
N LEU A 109 8.07 -5.15 -3.41
CA LEU A 109 7.82 -6.47 -3.98
C LEU A 109 7.89 -6.49 -5.52
N THR A 110 7.44 -5.43 -6.19
CA THR A 110 7.49 -5.34 -7.66
C THR A 110 8.90 -5.12 -8.19
N LEU A 111 9.78 -4.48 -7.43
CA LEU A 111 11.20 -4.37 -7.79
C LEU A 111 11.91 -5.73 -7.67
N TYR A 112 11.53 -6.58 -6.70
CA TYR A 112 12.14 -7.91 -6.53
C TYR A 112 11.43 -9.03 -7.31
N TYR A 113 10.36 -8.73 -8.05
CA TYR A 113 9.71 -9.69 -8.94
C TYR A 113 10.67 -10.18 -10.04
N PRO A 114 10.74 -11.49 -10.34
CA PRO A 114 9.79 -12.55 -9.97
C PRO A 114 10.10 -13.31 -8.67
N LYS A 115 11.22 -13.02 -7.99
CA LYS A 115 11.67 -13.78 -6.81
C LYS A 115 10.96 -13.35 -5.51
N VAL A 116 9.63 -13.25 -5.56
CA VAL A 116 8.77 -12.85 -4.43
C VAL A 116 7.62 -13.83 -4.26
N ASN A 117 7.01 -13.88 -3.07
CA ASN A 117 5.80 -14.64 -2.84
C ASN A 117 4.64 -14.05 -3.64
N ILE A 118 4.30 -14.73 -4.74
CA ILE A 118 3.23 -14.32 -5.65
C ILE A 118 1.86 -14.28 -4.97
N ALA A 119 1.59 -15.15 -4.00
CA ALA A 119 0.32 -15.12 -3.27
C ALA A 119 0.20 -13.85 -2.42
N THR A 120 1.25 -13.49 -1.68
CA THR A 120 1.30 -12.25 -0.87
C THR A 120 1.23 -11.01 -1.76
N LEU A 121 1.95 -11.00 -2.90
CA LEU A 121 1.87 -9.93 -3.89
C LEU A 121 0.44 -9.77 -4.43
N ARG A 122 -0.21 -10.87 -4.83
CA ARG A 122 -1.55 -10.88 -5.41
C ARG A 122 -2.63 -10.45 -4.42
N VAL A 123 -2.61 -10.96 -3.19
CA VAL A 123 -3.61 -10.59 -2.17
C VAL A 123 -3.43 -9.14 -1.74
N THR A 124 -2.19 -8.72 -1.49
CA THR A 124 -1.90 -7.32 -1.09
C THR A 124 -2.32 -6.34 -2.18
N SER A 125 -2.03 -6.64 -3.46
CA SER A 125 -2.41 -5.79 -4.58
C SER A 125 -3.91 -5.76 -4.83
N LEU A 126 -4.61 -6.89 -4.75
CA LEU A 126 -6.07 -6.93 -4.89
C LEU A 126 -6.76 -6.10 -3.79
N VAL A 127 -6.35 -6.28 -2.54
CA VAL A 127 -6.89 -5.50 -1.41
C VAL A 127 -6.54 -4.02 -1.54
N GLY A 128 -5.32 -3.71 -1.99
CA GLY A 128 -4.87 -2.35 -2.30
C GLY A 128 -5.78 -1.65 -3.31
N ILE A 129 -6.15 -2.33 -4.40
CA ILE A 129 -7.10 -1.81 -5.40
C ILE A 129 -8.46 -1.53 -4.76
N ILE A 130 -9.02 -2.52 -4.04
CA ILE A 130 -10.35 -2.41 -3.43
C ILE A 130 -10.40 -1.19 -2.50
N ILE A 131 -9.45 -1.07 -1.57
CA ILE A 131 -9.39 0.02 -0.60
C ILE A 131 -9.09 1.37 -1.28
N ALA A 132 -8.25 1.40 -2.32
CA ALA A 132 -8.01 2.63 -3.08
C ALA A 132 -9.29 3.16 -3.72
N LEU A 133 -10.07 2.29 -4.36
CA LEU A 133 -11.32 2.67 -5.01
C LEU A 133 -12.35 3.17 -3.99
N TYR A 134 -12.49 2.50 -2.84
CA TYR A 134 -13.37 2.97 -1.78
C TYR A 134 -12.96 4.35 -1.26
N ASN A 135 -11.66 4.58 -1.03
CA ASN A 135 -11.17 5.88 -0.56
C ASN A 135 -11.37 6.99 -1.58
N ILE A 136 -11.08 6.73 -2.87
CA ILE A 136 -11.33 7.70 -3.94
C ILE A 136 -12.83 8.06 -3.99
N MET A 137 -13.71 7.06 -3.90
CA MET A 137 -15.15 7.27 -3.88
C MET A 137 -15.60 8.07 -2.64
N ALA A 138 -15.02 7.81 -1.47
CA ALA A 138 -15.30 8.56 -0.25
C ALA A 138 -14.80 10.01 -0.28
N ILE A 139 -13.68 10.28 -0.97
CA ILE A 139 -13.10 11.62 -1.15
C ILE A 139 -13.88 12.43 -2.17
N PHE A 140 -14.46 11.79 -3.20
CA PHE A 140 -15.08 12.45 -4.35
C PHE A 140 -16.13 13.53 -3.99
N PRO A 141 -17.07 13.33 -3.02
CA PRO A 141 -18.02 14.37 -2.63
C PRO A 141 -17.37 15.62 -2.03
N TYR A 142 -16.16 15.48 -1.48
CA TYR A 142 -15.41 16.53 -0.78
C TYR A 142 -14.20 17.03 -1.59
N LEU A 143 -14.16 16.76 -2.89
CA LEU A 143 -13.00 17.01 -3.74
C LEU A 143 -12.52 18.46 -3.68
N ARG A 144 -13.42 19.45 -3.54
CA ARG A 144 -13.04 20.87 -3.40
C ARG A 144 -12.05 21.14 -2.26
N VAL A 145 -12.15 20.38 -1.18
CA VAL A 145 -11.30 20.51 0.01
C VAL A 145 -10.19 19.46 0.01
N LEU A 146 -10.51 18.23 -0.37
CA LEU A 146 -9.62 17.06 -0.26
C LEU A 146 -8.92 16.68 -1.57
N TRP A 147 -8.89 17.56 -2.58
CA TRP A 147 -8.32 17.24 -3.90
C TRP A 147 -6.89 16.69 -3.80
N TRP A 148 -6.05 17.30 -2.97
CA TRP A 148 -4.65 16.88 -2.83
C TRP A 148 -4.53 15.51 -2.16
N ASN A 149 -5.34 15.26 -1.12
CA ASN A 149 -5.43 13.94 -0.52
C ASN A 149 -5.91 12.88 -1.53
N GLY A 150 -6.86 13.24 -2.40
CA GLY A 150 -7.30 12.40 -3.52
C GLY A 150 -6.16 12.05 -4.49
N VAL A 151 -5.32 13.04 -4.84
CA VAL A 151 -4.13 12.82 -5.68
C VAL A 151 -3.17 11.83 -5.03
N LEU A 152 -2.96 11.92 -3.71
CA LEU A 152 -2.09 11.00 -2.97
C LEU A 152 -2.66 9.56 -2.86
N HIS A 153 -3.91 9.32 -3.24
CA HIS A 153 -4.46 7.96 -3.35
C HIS A 153 -4.20 7.32 -4.74
N ILE A 154 -3.81 8.11 -5.76
CA ILE A 154 -3.53 7.59 -7.11
C ILE A 154 -2.35 6.60 -7.11
N PRO A 155 -1.22 6.85 -6.42
CA PRO A 155 -0.11 5.91 -6.34
C PRO A 155 -0.49 4.54 -5.79
N LEU A 156 -1.39 4.48 -4.80
CA LEU A 156 -1.90 3.21 -4.28
C LEU A 156 -2.62 2.43 -5.36
N LEU A 157 -3.54 3.06 -6.07
CA LEU A 157 -4.28 2.40 -7.15
C LEU A 157 -3.34 1.95 -8.27
N ALA A 158 -2.46 2.83 -8.73
CA ALA A 158 -1.54 2.56 -9.84
C ALA A 158 -0.57 1.42 -9.54
N ILE A 159 0.12 1.47 -8.39
CA ILE A 159 1.09 0.43 -8.00
C ILE A 159 0.38 -0.88 -7.71
N SER A 160 -0.83 -0.85 -7.14
CA SER A 160 -1.61 -2.05 -6.85
C SER A 160 -2.11 -2.74 -8.12
N ILE A 161 -2.59 -1.99 -9.13
CA ILE A 161 -2.93 -2.55 -10.45
C ILE A 161 -1.68 -3.19 -11.09
N TYR A 162 -0.57 -2.46 -11.10
CA TYR A 162 0.68 -2.96 -11.68
C TYR A 162 1.16 -4.26 -11.01
N ALA A 163 1.19 -4.28 -9.68
CA ALA A 163 1.56 -5.45 -8.88
C ALA A 163 0.62 -6.63 -9.14
N LEU A 164 -0.68 -6.39 -9.26
CA LEU A 164 -1.65 -7.44 -9.57
C LEU A 164 -1.40 -8.03 -10.96
N VAL A 165 -1.19 -7.18 -11.97
CA VAL A 165 -0.86 -7.61 -13.34
C VAL A 165 0.41 -8.45 -13.35
N LEU A 166 1.49 -8.01 -12.70
CA LEU A 166 2.73 -8.79 -12.57
C LEU A 166 2.48 -10.16 -11.90
N SER A 167 1.63 -10.21 -10.86
CA SER A 167 1.31 -11.46 -10.17
C SER A 167 0.52 -12.46 -11.02
N LEU A 168 -0.11 -12.01 -12.10
CA LEU A 168 -0.90 -12.84 -13.03
C LEU A 168 -0.11 -13.22 -14.28
N GLN A 169 1.00 -12.54 -14.58
CA GLN A 169 1.89 -12.93 -15.66
C GLN A 169 2.53 -14.28 -15.37
N LYS A 170 2.55 -15.16 -16.38
CA LYS A 170 3.28 -16.43 -16.30
C LYS A 170 4.77 -16.10 -16.23
N ILE A 171 5.44 -16.56 -15.17
CA ILE A 171 6.91 -16.47 -15.06
C ILE A 171 7.49 -17.33 -16.19
N PRO A 172 8.25 -16.76 -17.14
CA PRO A 172 8.91 -17.55 -18.18
C PRO A 172 9.90 -18.52 -17.53
N VAL A 173 9.87 -19.78 -17.94
CA VAL A 173 10.68 -20.88 -17.36
C VAL A 173 12.20 -20.59 -17.44
N GLU A 174 12.65 -19.72 -18.34
CA GLU A 174 14.06 -19.33 -18.45
C GLU A 174 14.64 -18.56 -17.25
N GLU A 175 13.83 -17.79 -16.52
CA GLU A 175 14.30 -17.07 -15.31
C GLU A 175 14.48 -17.99 -14.08
N THR A 176 14.00 -19.24 -14.16
CA THR A 176 14.16 -20.25 -13.09
C THR A 176 15.44 -21.09 -13.21
N ARG A 177 16.21 -20.94 -14.30
CA ARG A 177 17.43 -21.73 -14.58
C ARG A 177 18.74 -21.00 -14.29
N GLY A 178 18.68 -19.80 -13.70
CA GLY A 178 19.85 -19.01 -13.31
C GLY A 178 20.23 -19.14 -11.84
N ASP A 179 19.88 -20.27 -11.20
CA ASP A 179 20.31 -20.64 -9.86
C ASP A 179 21.38 -21.74 -9.94
#